data_AF-A0A7W0TVF0-F1
#
_entry.id   AF-A0A7W0TVF0-F1
#
_cell.length_a   1.000
_cell.length_b   1.000
_cell.length_c   1.000
_cell.angle_alpha   90.00
_cell.angle_beta   90.00
_cell.angle_gamma   90.00
#
_symmetry.space_group_name_H-M   'P 1'
#
loop_
_entity.id
_entity.type
_entity.pdbx_description
1 polymer ?
#
loop_
_entity_poly.entity_id
_entity_poly.type
_entity_poly.pdbx_seq_one_letter_code
_entity_poly.pdbx_strand_id
1 'polypeptide(L)' 'VSMEREMACGLGACLGCVVETKRGMQTSCVQGPVFDMDDVLW' A
#
# COMPACT_ATOMS: atom_id res chain seq x y z
N VAL A 1 -5.29 -6.81 -6.71
CA VAL A 1 -6.36 -5.81 -6.50
C VAL A 1 -5.74 -4.43 -6.57
N SER A 2 -6.41 -3.42 -7.16
CA SER A 2 -5.91 -2.04 -7.08
C SER A 2 -6.35 -1.45 -5.75
N MET A 3 -5.42 -1.22 -4.82
CA MET A 3 -5.71 -0.61 -3.52
C MET A 3 -5.48 0.90 -3.59
N GLU A 4 -6.55 1.63 -3.87
CA GLU A 4 -6.58 3.08 -3.74
C GLU A 4 -6.86 3.44 -2.28
N ARG A 5 -5.78 3.62 -1.51
CA ARG A 5 -5.84 4.23 -0.17
C ARG A 5 -5.71 5.73 -0.28
N GLU A 6 -6.32 6.47 0.65
CA GLU A 6 -6.23 7.94 0.66
C GLU A 6 -4.76 8.38 0.75
N MET A 7 -4.24 8.92 -0.36
CA MET A 7 -2.83 9.31 -0.49
C MET A 7 -2.70 10.80 -0.23
N ALA A 8 -2.22 11.20 0.95
CA ALA A 8 -2.00 12.61 1.25
C ALA A 8 -0.74 13.18 0.58
N CYS A 9 0.35 12.40 0.57
CA CYS A 9 1.66 12.83 0.09
C CYS A 9 2.09 12.11 -1.20
N GLY A 10 1.58 10.91 -1.49
CA GLY A 10 1.99 10.13 -2.66
C GLY A 10 3.44 9.63 -2.69
N LEU A 11 4.25 9.95 -1.67
CA LEU A 11 5.70 9.65 -1.62
C LEU A 11 6.08 8.69 -0.47
N GLY A 12 5.10 8.14 0.25
CA GLY A 12 5.33 7.25 1.40
C GLY A 12 5.67 7.97 2.72
N ALA A 13 5.81 9.29 2.73
CA ALA A 13 6.18 10.07 3.93
C ALA A 13 5.06 10.19 4.99
N CYS A 14 3.81 10.24 4.53
CA CYS A 14 2.61 10.41 5.34
C CYS A 14 2.03 9.08 5.84
N LEU A 15 2.57 7.94 5.36
CA LEU A 15 2.14 6.57 5.68
C LEU A 15 0.65 6.25 5.42
N GLY A 16 -0.18 7.17 4.93
CA GLY A 16 -1.60 6.90 4.59
C GLY A 16 -1.79 5.86 3.48
N CYS A 17 -0.78 5.66 2.64
CA CYS A 17 -0.78 4.66 1.58
C CYS A 17 -0.22 3.29 2.05
N VAL A 18 -0.05 3.06 3.36
CA VAL A 18 0.48 1.79 3.88
C VAL A 18 -0.54 0.66 3.74
N VAL A 19 -0.04 -0.51 3.36
CA VAL A 19 -0.78 -1.75 3.18
C VAL A 19 -0.04 -2.82 3.96
N GLU A 20 -0.75 -3.51 4.85
CA GLU A 20 -0.19 -4.65 5.54
C GLU A 20 -0.19 -5.84 4.57
N THR A 21 0.98 -6.44 4.38
CA THR A 21 1.14 -7.59 3.50
C THR A 21 1.81 -8.74 4.25
N LYS A 22 1.75 -9.95 3.70
CA LYS A 22 2.47 -11.11 4.26
C LYS A 22 3.99 -10.88 4.35
N ARG A 23 4.52 -9.96 3.54
CA ARG A 23 5.94 -9.54 3.54
C ARG A 23 6.24 -8.40 4.52
N GLY A 24 5.23 -7.91 5.25
CA GLY A 24 5.32 -6.76 6.14
C GLY A 24 4.53 -5.55 5.65
N MET A 25 4.73 -4.40 6.27
CA MET A 25 4.08 -3.16 5.86
C MET A 25 4.75 -2.58 4.61
N GLN A 26 3.98 -2.42 3.54
CA GLN A 26 4.43 -1.87 2.25
C GLN A 26 3.64 -0.61 1.90
N THR A 27 4.25 0.32 1.17
CA THR A 27 3.60 1.58 0.79
C THR A 27 3.12 1.53 -0.66
N SER A 28 1.80 1.55 -0.84
CA SER A 28 1.11 1.53 -2.15
C SER A 28 1.53 2.70 -3.05
N CYS A 29 1.79 3.87 -2.47
CA CYS A 29 2.17 5.05 -3.25
C CYS A 29 3.62 5.04 -3.76
N VAL A 30 4.50 4.18 -3.21
CA VAL A 30 5.91 4.09 -3.63
C VAL A 30 6.16 2.82 -4.44
N GLN A 31 5.65 1.67 -3.98
CA GLN A 31 5.79 0.39 -4.70
C GLN A 31 4.78 0.21 -5.83
N GLY A 32 3.72 1.03 -5.85
CA GLY A 32 2.64 0.95 -6.81
C GLY A 32 1.37 0.34 -6.18
N PRO A 33 0.19 0.71 -6.70
CA PRO A 33 -1.11 0.34 -6.12
C PRO A 33 -1.54 -1.10 -6.39
N VAL A 34 -0.70 -1.87 -7.10
CA VAL A 34 -0.99 -3.23 -7.54
C VAL A 34 -0.36 -4.21 -6.56
N PHE A 35 -1.19 -4.78 -5.70
CA PHE A 35 -0.80 -5.89 -4.82
C PHE A 35 -1.56 -7.16 -5.20
N ASP A 36 -0.89 -8.29 -5.05
CA ASP A 36 -1.53 -9.61 -5.11
C ASP A 36 -2.57 -9.73 -4.01
N MET A 37 -3.77 -10.22 -4.35
CA MET A 37 -4.85 -10.39 -3.37
C MET A 37 -4.46 -11.33 -2.24
N ASP A 38 -3.59 -12.30 -2.51
CA ASP A 38 -3.13 -13.27 -1.51
C ASP A 38 -2.05 -12.70 -0.58
N ASP A 39 -1.36 -11.63 -1.01
CA ASP A 39 -0.28 -11.00 -0.23
C ASP A 39 -0.82 -9.91 0.71
N VAL A 40 -2.00 -9.34 0.44
CA VAL A 40 -2.62 -8.28 1.25
C VAL A 40 -3.35 -8.84 2.48
N LEU A 41 -3.01 -8.32 3.65
CA LEU A 41 -3.72 -8.54 4.91
C LEU A 41 -4.56 -7.27 5.16
N TRP A 42 -5.89 -7.41 5.24
CA TRP A 42 -6.83 -6.27 5.38
C TRP A 42 -6.90 -5.77 6.82
#